data_AF-A0AAW2BS06-F1
#
_entry.id   AF-A0AAW2BS06-F1
#
_cell.length_a   1.000
_cell.length_b   1.000
_cell.length_c   1.000
_cell.angle_alpha   90.00
_cell.angle_beta   90.00
_cell.angle_gamma   90.00
#
_symmetry.space_group_name_H-M   'P 1'
#
loop_
_entity.id
_entity.type
_entity.pdbx_description
1 polymer ?
#
loop_
_entity_poly.entity_id
_entity_poly.type
_entity_poly.pdbx_seq_one_letter_code
_entity_poly.pdbx_strand_id
1 'polypeptide(L)'
;MCFLEVNKNPDASLEDLEKPGVGDEPQPGALKYEDAYQYQNVFAPLIKLEADYDKMMKESQSKDNVTIWWDIGLNKKRIAYFVFPKEDNELRLRYSGDAAHPAWQSVGHVVFGWRACNEILPTKLNLTKEKIITDAMCPICLRFPESVVHALWECGAARDVWAGSLKILQKGESGMVDMLQLMEYLLERVESHDMEVVLVQAWLIWNQRNRVVHGGKFHDPSWLNNRAIEFLEEFWTASLLLGLAHGGQSFRDTWQPPPPSLFKLNFDAALFSALNRSGFGAVI
;
A
#
# COMPACT_ATOMS: atom_id res chain seq x y z
N MET A 1 28.10 -2.24 18.78
CA MET A 1 27.87 -3.55 18.12
C MET A 1 27.67 -4.70 19.11
N CYS A 2 28.25 -4.68 20.32
CA CYS A 2 28.20 -5.80 21.29
C CYS A 2 26.88 -6.06 22.07
N PHE A 3 25.73 -5.51 21.67
CA PHE A 3 24.45 -5.76 22.38
C PHE A 3 23.39 -6.46 21.53
N LEU A 4 23.64 -6.71 20.24
CA LEU A 4 22.64 -7.25 19.31
C LEU A 4 22.78 -8.74 18.98
N GLU A 5 23.91 -9.38 19.28
CA GLU A 5 24.11 -10.80 18.95
C GLU A 5 23.53 -11.79 19.96
N VAL A 6 23.21 -11.36 21.19
CA VAL A 6 22.67 -12.25 22.23
C VAL A 6 21.22 -12.67 21.94
N ASN A 7 20.48 -11.93 21.09
CA ASN A 7 19.03 -12.10 20.97
C ASN A 7 18.58 -13.17 19.94
N LYS A 8 19.52 -13.87 19.29
CA LYS A 8 19.19 -14.93 18.31
C LYS A 8 19.48 -16.35 18.79
N ASN A 9 20.14 -16.54 19.93
CA ASN A 9 20.44 -17.87 20.44
C ASN A 9 20.48 -17.89 21.98
N PRO A 10 19.43 -18.40 22.67
CA PRO A 10 19.36 -18.37 24.13
C PRO A 10 20.38 -19.27 24.85
N ASP A 11 21.10 -20.13 24.10
CA ASP A 11 22.13 -21.05 24.62
C ASP A 11 23.57 -20.60 24.28
N ALA A 12 23.78 -19.36 23.84
CA ALA A 12 25.10 -18.87 23.43
C ALA A 12 26.10 -18.80 24.60
N SER A 13 27.32 -19.29 24.37
CA SER A 13 28.39 -19.36 25.38
C SER A 13 29.51 -18.36 25.12
N LEU A 14 30.34 -18.06 26.14
CA LEU A 14 31.52 -17.18 26.01
C LEU A 14 32.52 -17.66 24.94
N GLU A 15 32.55 -18.97 24.65
CA GLU A 15 33.43 -19.59 23.65
C GLU A 15 32.99 -19.28 22.20
N ASP A 16 31.74 -18.83 22.01
CA ASP A 16 31.24 -18.43 20.68
C ASP A 16 31.75 -17.04 20.25
N LEU A 17 32.31 -16.25 21.18
CA LEU A 17 32.93 -14.95 20.90
C LEU A 17 34.34 -15.07 20.28
N GLU A 18 35.00 -16.24 20.40
CA GLU A 18 36.36 -16.46 19.91
C GLU A 18 36.40 -17.14 18.53
N LYS A 19 35.25 -17.49 17.96
CA LYS A 19 35.19 -17.99 16.59
C LYS A 19 35.49 -16.82 15.64
N PRO A 20 36.48 -16.94 14.73
CA PRO A 20 36.74 -15.89 13.76
C PRO A 20 35.46 -15.68 12.95
N GLY A 21 34.88 -14.48 13.06
CA GLY A 21 33.68 -14.11 12.34
C GLY A 21 33.90 -14.37 10.85
N VAL A 22 33.10 -15.25 10.27
CA VAL A 22 33.03 -15.46 8.82
C VAL A 22 32.31 -14.24 8.25
N GLY A 23 33.04 -13.13 8.15
CA GLY A 23 32.60 -11.87 7.60
C GLY A 23 33.64 -11.39 6.62
N ASP A 24 33.80 -12.10 5.49
CA ASP A 24 34.48 -11.49 4.34
C ASP A 24 33.65 -10.29 3.92
N GLU A 25 34.19 -9.08 4.13
CA GLU A 25 33.61 -7.87 3.56
C GLU A 25 33.44 -8.08 2.04
N PRO A 26 32.26 -7.73 1.48
CA PRO A 26 31.99 -7.98 0.08
C PRO A 26 33.00 -7.24 -0.79
N GLN A 27 33.54 -7.93 -1.80
CA GLN A 27 34.52 -7.33 -2.70
C GLN A 27 33.94 -6.09 -3.40
N PRO A 28 34.70 -4.99 -3.54
CA PRO A 28 34.23 -3.80 -4.23
C PRO A 28 34.02 -4.08 -5.73
N GLY A 29 32.99 -3.45 -6.30
CA GLY A 29 32.69 -3.58 -7.72
C GLY A 29 33.82 -3.07 -8.62
N ALA A 30 34.10 -3.79 -9.70
CA ALA A 30 35.04 -3.42 -10.75
C ALA A 30 34.32 -2.89 -12.00
N LEU A 31 35.02 -2.08 -12.80
CA LEU A 31 34.52 -1.58 -14.09
C LEU A 31 34.56 -2.64 -15.21
N LYS A 32 35.35 -3.70 -15.04
CA LYS A 32 35.48 -4.84 -15.95
C LYS A 32 35.65 -6.11 -15.13
N TYR A 33 35.04 -7.19 -15.60
CA TYR A 33 35.14 -8.53 -15.03
C TYR A 33 35.72 -9.46 -16.10
N GLU A 34 36.57 -10.39 -15.69
CA GLU A 34 37.22 -11.36 -16.56
C GLU A 34 36.21 -12.35 -17.13
N ASP A 35 35.23 -12.75 -16.31
CA ASP A 35 34.14 -13.64 -16.71
C ASP A 35 32.88 -13.44 -15.85
N ALA A 36 31.83 -14.21 -16.17
CA ALA A 36 30.56 -14.16 -15.45
C ALA A 36 30.65 -14.74 -14.02
N TYR A 37 31.62 -15.63 -13.76
CA TYR A 37 31.83 -16.20 -12.43
C TYR A 37 32.40 -15.15 -11.47
N GLN A 38 33.36 -14.35 -11.94
CA GLN A 38 33.89 -13.23 -11.17
C GLN A 38 32.81 -12.18 -10.88
N TYR A 39 31.98 -11.86 -11.87
CA TYR A 39 30.83 -10.96 -11.67
C TYR A 39 29.87 -11.49 -10.59
N GLN A 40 29.51 -12.77 -10.66
CA GLN A 40 28.62 -13.41 -9.69
C GLN A 40 29.22 -13.40 -8.27
N ASN A 41 30.52 -13.69 -8.14
CA ASN A 41 31.20 -13.72 -6.85
C ASN A 41 31.26 -12.33 -6.18
N VAL A 42 31.30 -11.26 -6.98
CA VAL A 42 31.28 -9.88 -6.47
C VAL A 42 29.86 -9.42 -6.13
N PHE A 43 28.88 -9.67 -7.02
CA PHE A 43 27.52 -9.14 -6.84
C PHE A 43 26.58 -10.00 -6.00
N ALA A 44 26.73 -11.33 -5.97
CA ALA A 44 25.81 -12.19 -5.21
C ALA A 44 25.83 -11.91 -3.70
N PRO A 45 26.99 -11.68 -3.05
CA PRO A 45 27.02 -11.27 -1.64
C PRO A 45 26.36 -9.90 -1.40
N LEU A 46 26.55 -8.93 -2.32
CA LEU A 46 25.94 -7.60 -2.23
C LEU A 46 24.41 -7.65 -2.34
N ILE A 47 23.89 -8.42 -3.31
CA ILE A 47 22.45 -8.64 -3.49
C ILE A 47 21.86 -9.34 -2.27
N LYS A 48 22.58 -10.30 -1.70
CA LYS A 48 22.15 -10.99 -0.49
C LYS A 48 22.09 -10.04 0.72
N LEU A 49 23.11 -9.20 0.90
CA LEU A 49 23.15 -8.19 1.94
C LEU A 49 21.99 -7.19 1.80
N GLU A 50 21.70 -6.73 0.59
CA GLU A 50 20.56 -5.85 0.33
C GLU A 50 19.23 -6.54 0.63
N ALA A 51 19.05 -7.78 0.17
CA ALA A 51 17.84 -8.55 0.42
C ALA A 51 17.63 -8.83 1.92
N ASP A 52 18.70 -9.13 2.65
CA ASP A 52 18.67 -9.35 4.09
C ASP A 52 18.40 -8.04 4.85
N TYR A 53 18.95 -6.90 4.39
CA TYR A 53 18.67 -5.58 4.93
C TYR A 53 17.21 -5.17 4.69
N ASP A 54 16.70 -5.31 3.47
CA ASP A 54 15.30 -5.05 3.11
C ASP A 54 14.33 -5.91 3.93
N LYS A 55 14.65 -7.20 4.08
CA LYS A 55 13.86 -8.12 4.89
C LYS A 55 13.84 -7.68 6.36
N MET A 56 15.00 -7.36 6.93
CA MET A 56 15.11 -6.91 8.33
C MET A 56 14.36 -5.60 8.55
N MET A 57 14.48 -4.65 7.63
CA MET A 57 13.76 -3.37 7.67
C MET A 57 12.25 -3.58 7.61
N LYS A 58 11.75 -4.45 6.73
CA LYS A 58 10.31 -4.76 6.63
C LYS A 58 9.80 -5.53 7.86
N GLU A 59 10.55 -6.51 8.36
CA GLU A 59 10.17 -7.28 9.56
C GLU A 59 10.19 -6.44 10.83
N SER A 60 11.13 -5.49 10.96
CA SER A 60 11.21 -4.57 12.11
C SER A 60 10.00 -3.64 12.25
N GLN A 61 9.22 -3.48 11.18
CA GLN A 61 8.03 -2.64 11.13
C GLN A 61 6.73 -3.42 11.40
N SER A 62 6.84 -4.71 11.69
CA SER A 62 5.69 -5.51 12.13
C SER A 62 5.08 -4.94 13.42
N LYS A 63 3.74 -4.97 13.48
CA LYS A 63 2.98 -4.60 14.67
C LYS A 63 2.06 -5.74 15.03
N ASP A 64 2.19 -6.20 16.26
CA ASP A 64 1.31 -7.20 16.84
C ASP A 64 0.09 -6.53 17.49
N ASN A 65 -0.97 -7.30 17.70
CA ASN A 65 -2.20 -6.87 18.39
C ASN A 65 -2.93 -5.69 17.72
N VAL A 66 -3.04 -5.72 16.39
CA VAL A 66 -3.86 -4.76 15.63
C VAL A 66 -5.34 -5.15 15.74
N THR A 67 -6.20 -4.20 16.11
CA THR A 67 -7.66 -4.40 16.10
C THR A 67 -8.17 -4.44 14.66
N ILE A 68 -8.82 -5.55 14.29
CA ILE A 68 -9.36 -5.78 12.95
C ILE A 68 -10.88 -5.89 13.02
N TRP A 69 -11.56 -5.15 12.15
CA TRP A 69 -13.01 -5.22 11.94
C TRP A 69 -13.28 -6.01 10.66
N TRP A 70 -14.12 -7.04 10.74
CA TRP A 70 -14.43 -7.90 9.60
C TRP A 70 -15.78 -7.57 8.99
N ASP A 71 -15.86 -7.62 7.67
CA ASP A 71 -17.09 -7.43 6.90
C ASP A 71 -17.10 -8.35 5.66
N ILE A 72 -18.25 -8.47 5.00
CA ILE A 72 -18.40 -9.22 3.76
C ILE A 72 -18.85 -8.24 2.67
N GLY A 73 -17.97 -8.02 1.70
CA GLY A 73 -18.29 -7.17 0.55
C GLY A 73 -19.46 -7.74 -0.28
N LEU A 74 -20.11 -6.88 -1.07
CA LEU A 74 -21.20 -7.28 -1.97
C LEU A 74 -20.79 -8.37 -2.99
N ASN A 75 -19.49 -8.47 -3.27
CA ASN A 75 -18.87 -9.53 -4.08
C ASN A 75 -18.58 -10.83 -3.30
N LYS A 76 -19.07 -10.94 -2.06
CA LYS A 76 -18.88 -12.06 -1.12
C LYS A 76 -17.43 -12.29 -0.67
N LYS A 77 -16.52 -11.35 -0.91
CA LYS A 77 -15.16 -11.41 -0.35
C LYS A 77 -15.15 -10.86 1.08
N ARG A 78 -14.36 -11.49 1.97
CA ARG A 78 -14.12 -10.96 3.31
C ARG A 78 -13.29 -9.68 3.22
N ILE A 79 -13.73 -8.63 3.91
CA ILE A 79 -13.06 -7.35 4.03
C ILE A 79 -12.59 -7.21 5.48
N ALA A 80 -11.36 -6.73 5.66
CA ALA A 80 -10.78 -6.44 6.97
C ALA A 80 -10.45 -4.95 7.03
N TYR A 81 -11.05 -4.22 7.97
CA TYR A 81 -10.71 -2.84 8.26
C TYR A 81 -9.80 -2.78 9.49
N PHE A 82 -8.72 -2.01 9.41
CA PHE A 82 -7.78 -1.82 10.50
C PHE A 82 -7.08 -0.46 10.31
N VAL A 83 -6.73 0.20 11.41
CA VAL A 83 -6.04 1.49 11.37
C VAL A 83 -4.55 1.23 11.58
N PHE A 84 -3.75 1.57 10.58
CA PHE A 84 -2.30 1.46 10.64
C PHE A 84 -1.68 2.86 10.59
N PRO A 85 -1.03 3.35 11.66
CA PRO A 85 -0.56 4.73 11.74
C PRO A 85 0.75 5.01 10.95
N LYS A 86 1.00 4.37 9.80
CA LYS A 86 2.25 4.55 9.03
C LYS A 86 2.10 4.44 7.50
N GLU A 87 2.98 5.15 6.79
CA GLU A 87 2.91 5.58 5.39
C GLU A 87 3.34 4.57 4.30
N ASP A 88 3.48 3.28 4.59
CA ASP A 88 3.88 2.32 3.56
C ASP A 88 2.72 1.89 2.65
N ASN A 89 3.03 1.58 1.39
CA ASN A 89 2.06 1.25 0.34
C ASN A 89 1.70 -0.25 0.27
N GLU A 90 2.47 -1.11 0.93
CA GLU A 90 2.24 -2.55 0.99
C GLU A 90 2.09 -3.00 2.44
N LEU A 91 0.91 -3.53 2.78
CA LEU A 91 0.63 -4.05 4.12
C LEU A 91 0.40 -5.56 4.03
N ARG A 92 1.10 -6.31 4.87
CA ARG A 92 0.91 -7.76 5.02
C ARG A 92 0.26 -8.03 6.36
N LEU A 93 -0.99 -8.47 6.32
CA LEU A 93 -1.68 -9.02 7.48
C LEU A 93 -1.25 -10.47 7.64
N ARG A 94 -0.80 -10.83 8.84
CA ARG A 94 -0.49 -12.21 9.21
C ARG A 94 -1.27 -12.57 10.46
N TYR A 95 -1.90 -13.73 10.42
CA TYR A 95 -2.48 -14.40 11.57
C TYR A 95 -1.71 -15.69 11.83
N SER A 96 -1.14 -15.82 13.02
CA SER A 96 -0.28 -16.95 13.38
C SER A 96 -1.06 -18.25 13.68
N GLY A 97 -2.39 -18.23 13.62
CA GLY A 97 -3.24 -19.37 13.92
C GLY A 97 -3.60 -19.48 15.40
N ASP A 98 -4.68 -20.19 15.70
CA ASP A 98 -5.04 -20.64 17.05
C ASP A 98 -5.51 -22.11 17.01
N ALA A 99 -5.98 -22.64 18.14
CA ALA A 99 -6.45 -24.02 18.24
C ALA A 99 -7.66 -24.34 17.32
N ALA A 100 -8.38 -23.33 16.84
CA ALA A 100 -9.58 -23.47 16.04
C ALA A 100 -9.39 -23.07 14.55
N HIS A 101 -8.36 -22.28 14.23
CA HIS A 101 -8.16 -21.70 12.91
C HIS A 101 -6.69 -21.77 12.47
N PRO A 102 -6.43 -22.22 11.23
CA PRO A 102 -5.07 -22.30 10.71
C PRO A 102 -4.45 -20.91 10.53
N ALA A 103 -3.13 -20.85 10.62
CA ALA A 103 -2.36 -19.66 10.29
C ALA A 103 -2.64 -19.23 8.85
N TRP A 104 -2.78 -17.92 8.63
CA TRP A 104 -2.98 -17.37 7.29
C TRP A 104 -2.26 -16.04 7.15
N GLN A 105 -2.03 -15.64 5.91
CA GLN A 105 -1.47 -14.34 5.58
C GLN A 105 -2.17 -13.79 4.35
N SER A 106 -2.35 -12.48 4.32
CA SER A 106 -2.95 -11.78 3.20
C SER A 106 -2.23 -10.46 2.97
N VAL A 107 -2.15 -10.06 1.71
CA VAL A 107 -1.63 -8.75 1.32
C VAL A 107 -2.83 -7.82 1.19
N GLY A 108 -2.86 -6.78 2.02
CA GLY A 108 -3.83 -5.71 1.91
C GLY A 108 -3.31 -4.64 0.95
N HIS A 109 -4.14 -4.23 0.01
CA HIS A 109 -3.86 -3.06 -0.83
C HIS A 109 -4.55 -1.86 -0.21
N VAL A 110 -3.79 -0.82 0.11
CA VAL A 110 -4.43 0.43 0.51
C VAL A 110 -4.95 1.12 -0.75
N VAL A 111 -6.25 1.38 -0.79
CA VAL A 111 -6.91 1.93 -1.98
C VAL A 111 -6.42 3.36 -2.20
N PHE A 112 -5.63 3.56 -3.25
CA PHE A 112 -5.06 4.86 -3.62
C PHE A 112 -6.12 5.98 -3.68
N GLY A 113 -7.27 5.71 -4.30
CA GLY A 113 -8.36 6.69 -4.41
C GLY A 113 -8.85 7.17 -3.04
N TRP A 114 -9.02 6.27 -2.08
CA TRP A 114 -9.41 6.63 -0.72
C TRP A 114 -8.36 7.49 -0.03
N ARG A 115 -7.06 7.14 -0.18
CA ARG A 115 -5.96 7.97 0.36
C ARG A 115 -5.93 9.37 -0.25
N ALA A 116 -6.20 9.47 -1.55
CA ALA A 116 -6.25 10.75 -2.24
C ALA A 116 -7.42 11.61 -1.71
N CYS A 117 -8.63 11.04 -1.62
CA CYS A 117 -9.81 11.77 -1.13
C CYS A 117 -9.70 12.23 0.33
N ASN A 118 -8.95 11.51 1.17
CA ASN A 118 -8.74 11.89 2.57
C ASN A 118 -7.54 12.83 2.78
N GLU A 119 -6.91 13.30 1.69
CA GLU A 119 -5.76 14.21 1.74
C GLU A 119 -4.59 13.65 2.57
N ILE A 120 -4.39 12.32 2.56
CA ILE A 120 -3.32 11.65 3.33
C ILE A 120 -2.13 11.20 2.48
N LEU A 121 -2.09 11.55 1.19
CA LEU A 121 -0.91 11.30 0.38
C LEU A 121 0.25 12.20 0.85
N PRO A 122 1.52 11.71 0.83
CA PRO A 122 2.70 12.44 1.28
C PRO A 122 3.14 13.50 0.24
N THR A 123 2.25 14.46 -0.01
CA THR A 123 2.51 15.65 -0.79
C THR A 123 3.31 16.63 0.05
N LYS A 124 4.11 17.49 -0.59
CA LYS A 124 4.90 18.49 0.13
C LYS A 124 4.04 19.45 0.96
N LEU A 125 2.82 19.78 0.53
CA LEU A 125 1.90 20.60 1.34
C LEU A 125 1.53 19.88 2.64
N ASN A 126 1.20 18.59 2.59
CA ASN A 126 0.86 17.81 3.77
C ASN A 126 2.07 17.60 4.68
N LEU A 127 3.25 17.30 4.12
CA LEU A 127 4.49 17.18 4.90
C LEU A 127 4.87 18.49 5.60
N THR A 128 4.52 19.64 5.01
CA THR A 128 4.73 20.96 5.64
C THR A 128 3.73 21.20 6.78
N LYS A 129 2.45 20.79 6.63
CA LYS A 129 1.45 20.84 7.71
C LYS A 129 1.89 20.02 8.92
N GLU A 130 2.46 18.83 8.67
CA GLU A 130 3.03 17.94 9.70
C GLU A 130 4.42 18.39 10.20
N LYS A 131 4.95 19.51 9.69
CA LYS A 131 6.25 20.10 10.08
C LYS A 131 7.45 19.18 9.83
N ILE A 132 7.33 18.24 8.89
CA ILE A 132 8.41 17.34 8.47
C ILE A 132 9.38 18.09 7.53
N ILE A 133 8.85 18.96 6.68
CA ILE A 133 9.62 19.81 5.76
C ILE A 133 9.13 21.26 5.81
N THR A 134 9.88 22.18 5.21
CA THR A 134 9.55 23.62 5.16
C THR A 134 9.09 24.11 3.79
N ASP A 135 9.40 23.37 2.73
CA ASP A 135 9.08 23.74 1.35
C ASP A 135 7.87 22.93 0.84
N ALA A 136 6.75 23.62 0.61
CA ALA A 136 5.54 23.02 0.08
C ALA A 136 5.51 22.93 -1.46
N MET A 137 6.49 23.47 -2.18
CA MET A 137 6.41 23.64 -3.64
C MET A 137 6.48 22.31 -4.40
N CYS A 138 5.55 22.13 -5.35
CA CYS A 138 5.45 20.94 -6.18
C CYS A 138 6.80 20.57 -6.83
N PRO A 139 7.32 19.35 -6.62
CA PRO A 139 8.64 18.94 -7.08
C PRO A 139 8.71 18.81 -8.62
N ILE A 140 7.56 18.79 -9.29
CA ILE A 140 7.47 18.65 -10.74
C ILE A 140 7.42 20.02 -11.42
N CYS A 141 6.45 20.87 -11.04
CA CYS A 141 6.26 22.15 -11.73
C CYS A 141 7.03 23.31 -11.09
N LEU A 142 7.39 23.21 -9.80
CA LEU A 142 8.06 24.24 -9.00
C LEU A 142 7.33 25.59 -8.95
N ARG A 143 6.02 25.64 -9.28
CA ARG A 143 5.23 26.88 -9.39
C ARG A 143 4.18 27.07 -8.31
N PHE A 144 3.60 26.00 -7.79
CA PHE A 144 2.53 26.05 -6.80
C PHE A 144 2.81 25.07 -5.65
N PRO A 145 2.23 25.28 -4.45
CA PRO A 145 2.24 24.29 -3.39
C PRO A 145 1.63 22.96 -3.84
N GLU A 146 2.23 21.85 -3.44
CA GLU A 146 1.82 20.50 -3.81
C GLU A 146 0.64 20.03 -2.94
N SER A 147 -0.58 20.45 -3.24
CA SER A 147 -1.77 19.75 -2.74
C SER A 147 -1.96 18.42 -3.49
N VAL A 148 -2.84 17.53 -3.00
CA VAL A 148 -3.14 16.29 -3.73
C VAL A 148 -3.80 16.59 -5.08
N VAL A 149 -4.77 17.50 -5.11
CA VAL A 149 -5.39 17.99 -6.35
C VAL A 149 -4.36 18.57 -7.30
N HIS A 150 -3.41 19.35 -6.78
CA HIS A 150 -2.36 19.90 -7.63
C HIS A 150 -1.53 18.78 -8.25
N ALA A 151 -1.04 17.84 -7.42
CA ALA A 151 -0.18 16.76 -7.89
C ALA A 151 -0.87 15.85 -8.92
N LEU A 152 -2.17 15.59 -8.77
CA LEU A 152 -2.90 14.62 -9.59
C LEU A 152 -3.69 15.23 -10.76
N TRP A 153 -4.08 16.51 -10.68
CA TRP A 153 -5.02 17.12 -11.62
C TRP A 153 -4.54 18.45 -12.20
N GLU A 154 -4.12 19.40 -11.36
CA GLU A 154 -3.86 20.78 -11.81
C GLU A 154 -2.43 21.04 -12.28
N CYS A 155 -1.47 20.23 -11.85
CA CYS A 155 -0.08 20.34 -12.28
C CYS A 155 -0.02 20.24 -13.81
N GLY A 156 0.77 21.11 -14.47
CA GLY A 156 0.93 21.08 -15.92
C GLY A 156 1.34 19.69 -16.44
N ALA A 157 2.25 19.03 -15.74
CA ALA A 157 2.68 17.67 -16.07
C ALA A 157 1.56 16.63 -15.92
N ALA A 158 0.65 16.79 -14.96
CA ALA A 158 -0.52 15.92 -14.84
C ALA A 158 -1.53 16.21 -15.96
N ARG A 159 -1.76 17.49 -16.28
CA ARG A 159 -2.64 17.91 -17.38
C ARG A 159 -2.19 17.38 -18.73
N ASP A 160 -0.89 17.30 -18.98
CA ASP A 160 -0.36 16.72 -20.21
C ASP A 160 -0.75 15.23 -20.36
N VAL A 161 -0.81 14.48 -19.24
CA VAL A 161 -1.29 13.09 -19.22
C VAL A 161 -2.81 13.03 -19.43
N TRP A 162 -3.58 13.90 -18.76
CA TRP A 162 -5.03 13.95 -18.93
C TRP A 162 -5.45 14.36 -20.35
N ALA A 163 -4.65 15.17 -21.03
CA ALA A 163 -4.88 15.57 -22.42
C ALA A 163 -4.86 14.37 -23.40
N GLY A 164 -4.08 13.33 -23.11
CA GLY A 164 -4.01 12.10 -23.90
C GLY A 164 -5.04 11.03 -23.51
N SER A 165 -5.90 11.30 -22.53
CA SER A 165 -6.86 10.35 -21.97
C SER A 165 -8.29 10.59 -22.49
N LEU A 166 -9.31 10.22 -21.70
CA LEU A 166 -10.73 10.40 -22.05
C LEU A 166 -11.06 11.86 -22.36
N LYS A 167 -11.85 12.10 -23.40
CA LYS A 167 -12.22 13.45 -23.87
C LYS A 167 -12.81 14.34 -22.78
N ILE A 168 -13.56 13.75 -21.86
CA ILE A 168 -14.19 14.46 -20.75
C ILE A 168 -13.17 15.01 -19.74
N LEU A 169 -11.99 14.42 -19.66
CA LEU A 169 -10.91 14.79 -18.74
C LEU A 169 -9.97 15.85 -19.34
N GLN A 170 -9.94 15.98 -20.67
CA GLN A 170 -9.04 16.90 -21.39
C GLN A 170 -9.35 18.38 -21.11
N LYS A 171 -10.58 18.70 -20.70
CA LYS A 171 -11.03 20.05 -20.32
C LYS A 171 -11.62 20.06 -18.93
N GLY A 172 -11.02 19.29 -18.02
CA GLY A 172 -11.39 19.28 -16.62
C GLY A 172 -11.46 20.68 -16.03
N GLU A 173 -12.46 20.91 -15.18
CA GLU A 173 -12.59 22.15 -14.44
C GLU A 173 -11.40 22.32 -13.48
N SER A 174 -10.91 23.56 -13.35
CA SER A 174 -9.80 23.93 -12.49
C SER A 174 -10.30 24.69 -11.26
N GLY A 175 -9.54 24.68 -10.16
CA GLY A 175 -9.94 25.35 -8.93
C GLY A 175 -10.78 24.47 -8.00
N MET A 176 -10.62 23.15 -8.11
CA MET A 176 -11.15 22.23 -7.11
C MET A 176 -10.42 22.49 -5.79
N VAL A 177 -11.18 22.59 -4.70
CA VAL A 177 -10.64 22.90 -3.38
C VAL A 177 -9.83 21.74 -2.82
N ASP A 178 -10.34 20.51 -3.00
CA ASP A 178 -9.72 19.27 -2.53
C ASP A 178 -10.05 18.09 -3.47
N MET A 179 -9.43 16.95 -3.17
CA MET A 179 -9.63 15.74 -3.97
C MET A 179 -11.05 15.19 -3.89
N LEU A 180 -11.76 15.41 -2.79
CA LEU A 180 -13.12 14.91 -2.62
C LEU A 180 -14.06 15.62 -3.61
N GLN A 181 -13.98 16.93 -3.70
CA GLN A 181 -14.75 17.73 -4.67
C GLN A 181 -14.43 17.33 -6.12
N LEU A 182 -13.15 17.11 -6.44
CA LEU A 182 -12.76 16.63 -7.77
C LEU A 182 -13.38 15.25 -8.06
N MET A 183 -13.36 14.34 -7.09
CA MET A 183 -13.92 13.00 -7.27
C MET A 183 -15.44 13.01 -7.40
N GLU A 184 -16.15 13.85 -6.65
CA GLU A 184 -17.60 14.07 -6.83
C GLU A 184 -17.90 14.59 -8.24
N TYR A 185 -17.17 15.61 -8.70
CA TYR A 185 -17.30 16.14 -10.05
C TYR A 185 -17.12 15.07 -11.13
N LEU A 186 -16.11 14.20 -10.96
CA LEU A 186 -15.81 13.12 -11.91
C LEU A 186 -16.87 12.01 -11.87
N LEU A 187 -17.33 11.61 -10.68
CA LEU A 187 -18.36 10.57 -10.53
C LEU A 187 -19.70 10.95 -11.17
N GLU A 188 -20.03 12.24 -11.22
CA GLU A 188 -21.23 12.74 -11.90
C GLU A 188 -21.13 12.72 -13.43
N ARG A 189 -19.91 12.69 -13.98
CA ARG A 189 -19.63 13.01 -15.38
C ARG A 189 -19.03 11.84 -16.16
N VAL A 190 -18.30 10.97 -15.48
CA VAL A 190 -17.60 9.84 -16.07
C VAL A 190 -18.39 8.57 -15.82
N GLU A 191 -18.51 7.71 -16.83
CA GLU A 191 -19.19 6.43 -16.66
C GLU A 191 -18.41 5.50 -15.72
N SER A 192 -19.11 4.59 -15.05
CA SER A 192 -18.50 3.68 -14.08
C SER A 192 -17.33 2.84 -14.64
N HIS A 193 -17.42 2.43 -15.91
CA HIS A 193 -16.35 1.66 -16.57
C HIS A 193 -15.11 2.52 -16.86
N ASP A 194 -15.32 3.80 -17.19
CA ASP A 194 -14.27 4.78 -17.45
C ASP A 194 -13.61 5.28 -16.16
N MET A 195 -14.31 5.21 -15.01
CA MET A 195 -13.75 5.59 -13.71
C MET A 195 -12.58 4.70 -13.28
N GLU A 196 -12.51 3.45 -13.75
CA GLU A 196 -11.35 2.60 -13.52
C GLU A 196 -10.09 3.18 -14.18
N VAL A 197 -10.22 3.68 -15.42
CA VAL A 197 -9.14 4.36 -16.15
C VAL A 197 -8.70 5.60 -15.41
N VAL A 198 -9.66 6.40 -14.91
CA VAL A 198 -9.38 7.60 -14.11
C VAL A 198 -8.52 7.26 -12.88
N LEU A 199 -8.93 6.25 -12.10
CA LEU A 199 -8.22 5.87 -10.88
C LEU A 199 -6.83 5.31 -11.15
N VAL A 200 -6.69 4.44 -12.15
CA VAL A 200 -5.39 3.88 -12.54
C VAL A 200 -4.46 4.96 -13.07
N GLN A 201 -4.97 5.87 -13.90
CA GLN A 201 -4.16 6.94 -14.47
C GLN A 201 -3.73 7.95 -13.40
N ALA A 202 -4.60 8.31 -12.45
CA ALA A 202 -4.24 9.13 -11.30
C ALA A 202 -3.15 8.46 -10.44
N TRP A 203 -3.24 7.14 -10.24
CA TRP A 203 -2.21 6.36 -9.55
C TRP A 203 -0.87 6.36 -10.32
N LEU A 204 -0.91 6.24 -11.65
CA LEU A 204 0.29 6.33 -12.49
C LEU A 204 0.94 7.72 -12.44
N ILE A 205 0.14 8.79 -12.44
CA ILE A 205 0.61 10.17 -12.25
C ILE A 205 1.31 10.31 -10.89
N TRP A 206 0.70 9.78 -9.83
CA TRP A 206 1.31 9.76 -8.49
C TRP A 206 2.66 9.03 -8.48
N ASN A 207 2.72 7.84 -9.10
CA ASN A 207 3.96 7.07 -9.19
C ASN A 207 5.03 7.77 -10.03
N GLN A 208 4.63 8.44 -11.11
CA GLN A 208 5.54 9.26 -11.91
C GLN A 208 6.14 10.39 -11.07
N ARG A 209 5.32 11.06 -10.24
CA ARG A 209 5.81 12.06 -9.29
C ARG A 209 6.81 11.44 -8.31
N ASN A 210 6.46 10.32 -7.68
CA ASN A 210 7.34 9.67 -6.70
C ASN A 210 8.67 9.26 -7.33
N ARG A 211 8.63 8.73 -8.55
CA ARG A 211 9.83 8.39 -9.31
C ARG A 211 10.76 9.60 -9.47
N VAL A 212 10.23 10.79 -9.78
CA VAL A 212 11.04 12.02 -9.91
C VAL A 212 11.61 12.45 -8.56
N VAL A 213 10.80 12.41 -7.50
CA VAL A 213 11.24 12.74 -6.13
C VAL A 213 12.41 11.84 -5.68
N HIS A 214 12.42 10.57 -6.10
CA HIS A 214 13.47 9.61 -5.79
C HIS A 214 14.58 9.53 -6.85
N GLY A 215 14.76 10.57 -7.68
CA GLY A 215 15.88 10.68 -8.62
C GLY A 215 15.73 9.91 -9.94
N GLY A 216 14.55 9.35 -10.20
CA GLY A 216 14.20 8.71 -11.46
C GLY A 216 13.82 9.71 -12.57
N LYS A 217 13.75 9.19 -13.81
CA LYS A 217 13.41 9.99 -14.99
C LYS A 217 11.90 10.12 -15.22
N PHE A 218 11.49 11.21 -15.86
CA PHE A 218 10.12 11.43 -16.32
C PHE A 218 9.76 10.50 -17.49
N HIS A 219 8.59 9.86 -17.47
CA HIS A 219 8.03 9.17 -18.64
C HIS A 219 7.21 10.14 -19.47
N ASP A 220 7.18 9.91 -20.79
CA ASP A 220 6.31 10.65 -21.70
C ASP A 220 4.82 10.46 -21.31
N PRO A 221 3.97 11.50 -21.40
CA PRO A 221 2.56 11.39 -21.11
C PRO A 221 1.85 10.25 -21.85
N SER A 222 2.17 10.04 -23.14
CA SER A 222 1.57 8.95 -23.92
C SER A 222 1.93 7.57 -23.40
N TRP A 223 3.13 7.41 -22.81
CA TRP A 223 3.52 6.17 -22.16
C TRP A 223 2.63 5.87 -20.95
N LEU A 224 2.31 6.89 -20.13
CA LEU A 224 1.42 6.75 -18.99
C LEU A 224 -0.01 6.42 -19.43
N ASN A 225 -0.49 7.03 -20.51
CA ASN A 225 -1.81 6.72 -21.08
C ASN A 225 -1.91 5.27 -21.56
N ASN A 226 -0.93 4.80 -22.33
CA ASN A 226 -0.88 3.42 -22.79
C ASN A 226 -0.77 2.45 -21.61
N ARG A 227 0.08 2.75 -20.62
CA ARG A 227 0.26 1.90 -19.45
C ARG A 227 -1.02 1.74 -18.63
N ALA A 228 -1.87 2.76 -18.56
CA ALA A 228 -3.14 2.68 -17.84
C ALA A 228 -4.10 1.65 -18.48
N ILE A 229 -4.15 1.62 -19.80
CA ILE A 229 -4.97 0.68 -20.58
C ILE A 229 -4.43 -0.74 -20.40
N GLU A 230 -3.12 -0.93 -20.62
CA GLU A 230 -2.46 -2.23 -20.44
C GLU A 230 -2.67 -2.79 -19.02
N PHE A 231 -2.57 -1.95 -18.00
CA PHE A 231 -2.77 -2.37 -16.60
C PHE A 231 -4.20 -2.89 -16.36
N LEU A 232 -5.21 -2.22 -16.92
CA LEU A 232 -6.59 -2.67 -16.80
C LEU A 232 -6.83 -3.96 -17.59
N GLU A 233 -6.29 -4.08 -18.81
CA GLU A 233 -6.37 -5.32 -19.58
C GLU A 233 -5.73 -6.51 -18.84
N GLU A 234 -4.54 -6.31 -18.25
CA GLU A 234 -3.87 -7.28 -17.38
C GLU A 234 -4.76 -7.69 -16.20
N PHE A 235 -5.36 -6.72 -15.50
CA PHE A 235 -6.24 -6.94 -14.35
C PHE A 235 -7.50 -7.73 -14.73
N TRP A 236 -8.17 -7.35 -15.81
CA TRP A 236 -9.40 -7.98 -16.27
C TRP A 236 -9.13 -9.41 -16.77
N THR A 237 -8.03 -9.60 -17.51
CA THR A 237 -7.60 -10.93 -17.98
C THR A 237 -7.30 -11.86 -16.80
N ALA A 238 -6.55 -11.38 -15.80
CA ALA A 238 -6.26 -12.15 -14.59
C ALA A 238 -7.52 -12.45 -13.77
N SER A 239 -8.44 -11.49 -13.66
CA SER A 239 -9.71 -11.65 -12.96
C SER A 239 -10.60 -12.70 -13.61
N LEU A 240 -10.65 -12.75 -14.94
CA LEU A 240 -11.39 -13.77 -15.68
C LEU A 240 -10.82 -15.18 -15.45
N LEU A 241 -9.49 -15.32 -15.52
CA LEU A 241 -8.80 -16.59 -15.27
C LEU A 241 -9.06 -17.12 -13.84
N LEU A 242 -9.05 -16.23 -12.85
CA LEU A 242 -9.37 -16.57 -11.46
C LEU A 242 -10.86 -16.87 -11.23
N GLY A 243 -11.75 -16.19 -11.95
CA GLY A 243 -13.19 -16.42 -11.90
C GLY A 243 -13.60 -17.80 -12.43
N LEU A 244 -12.94 -18.28 -13.49
CA LEU A 244 -13.16 -19.62 -14.05
C LEU A 244 -12.67 -20.75 -13.13
N ALA A 245 -11.63 -20.49 -12.31
CA ALA A 245 -11.09 -21.47 -11.37
C ALA A 245 -12.01 -21.78 -10.17
N HIS A 246 -12.97 -20.89 -9.84
CA HIS A 246 -13.87 -21.04 -8.69
C HIS A 246 -15.26 -21.63 -9.05
N GLY A 247 -15.39 -22.27 -10.21
CA GLY A 247 -16.63 -22.88 -10.70
C GLY A 247 -17.08 -24.19 -10.01
N GLY A 248 -16.83 -24.38 -8.72
CA GLY A 248 -17.14 -25.63 -8.02
C GLY A 248 -17.70 -25.44 -6.60
N GLN A 249 -18.99 -25.76 -6.45
CA GLN A 249 -19.79 -25.91 -5.22
C GLN A 249 -20.16 -24.64 -4.43
N SER A 250 -21.40 -24.20 -4.65
CA SER A 250 -22.09 -23.24 -3.78
C SER A 250 -22.65 -23.93 -2.54
N PHE A 251 -22.04 -23.72 -1.37
CA PHE A 251 -22.77 -23.79 -0.10
C PHE A 251 -23.34 -22.39 0.17
N ARG A 252 -24.67 -22.28 0.17
CA ARG A 252 -25.40 -21.03 0.43
C ARG A 252 -25.64 -20.87 1.93
N ASP A 253 -24.69 -20.27 2.64
CA ASP A 253 -24.97 -19.65 3.95
C ASP A 253 -25.14 -18.14 3.75
N THR A 254 -26.37 -17.76 3.38
CA THR A 254 -26.79 -16.35 3.31
C THR A 254 -27.38 -15.97 4.66
N TRP A 255 -26.88 -14.89 5.27
CA TRP A 255 -27.46 -14.33 6.50
C TRP A 255 -28.94 -13.95 6.28
N GLN A 256 -29.80 -14.28 7.24
CA GLN A 256 -31.21 -13.87 7.25
C GLN A 256 -31.53 -13.07 8.52
N PRO A 257 -32.39 -12.04 8.43
CA PRO A 257 -32.80 -11.25 9.57
C PRO A 257 -33.63 -12.08 10.58
N PRO A 258 -33.59 -11.75 11.88
CA PRO A 258 -34.40 -12.43 12.89
C PRO A 258 -35.91 -12.21 12.64
N PRO A 259 -36.78 -13.16 13.03
CA PRO A 259 -38.23 -12.99 12.96
C PRO A 259 -38.73 -11.79 13.78
N PRO A 260 -39.92 -11.22 13.47
CA PRO A 260 -40.43 -9.98 14.07
C PRO A 260 -40.59 -9.96 15.61
N SER A 261 -40.53 -11.11 16.26
CA SER A 261 -40.62 -11.28 17.72
C SER A 261 -39.27 -11.53 18.41
N LEU A 262 -38.17 -11.54 17.66
CA LEU A 262 -36.82 -11.76 18.16
C LEU A 262 -35.93 -10.56 17.82
N PHE A 263 -35.33 -9.98 18.86
CA PHE A 263 -34.33 -8.92 18.72
C PHE A 263 -32.94 -9.54 18.76
N LYS A 264 -32.05 -9.10 17.85
CA LYS A 264 -30.65 -9.51 17.84
C LYS A 264 -29.83 -8.49 18.61
N LEU A 265 -29.56 -8.77 19.88
CA LEU A 265 -28.64 -7.99 20.68
C LEU A 265 -27.20 -8.29 20.23
N ASN A 266 -26.54 -7.32 19.61
CA ASN A 266 -25.10 -7.37 19.41
C ASN A 266 -24.46 -6.63 20.58
N PHE A 267 -23.71 -7.35 21.42
CA PHE A 267 -22.99 -6.76 22.54
C PHE A 267 -21.51 -7.07 22.43
N ASP A 268 -20.70 -6.17 22.97
CA ASP A 268 -19.28 -6.40 23.18
C ASP A 268 -18.90 -5.96 24.60
N ALA A 269 -17.92 -6.62 25.17
CA ALA A 269 -17.45 -6.37 26.52
C ALA A 269 -15.92 -6.33 26.55
N ALA A 270 -15.39 -5.23 27.04
CA ALA A 270 -13.95 -5.08 27.27
C ALA A 270 -13.64 -5.32 28.75
N LEU A 271 -12.67 -6.20 29.00
CA LEU A 271 -12.11 -6.46 30.33
C LEU A 271 -10.73 -5.81 30.43
N PHE A 272 -10.58 -4.87 31.37
CA PHE A 272 -9.32 -4.20 31.66
C PHE A 272 -8.71 -4.82 32.92
N SER A 273 -8.00 -5.93 32.75
CA SER A 273 -7.43 -6.73 33.84
C SER A 273 -6.48 -5.94 34.73
N ALA A 274 -5.64 -5.07 34.15
CA ALA A 274 -4.72 -4.21 34.89
C ALA A 274 -5.41 -3.15 35.76
N LEU A 275 -6.67 -2.80 35.45
CA LEU A 275 -7.46 -1.79 36.17
C LEU A 275 -8.61 -2.41 36.98
N ASN A 276 -8.74 -3.74 36.96
CA ASN A 276 -9.86 -4.50 37.51
C ASN A 276 -11.24 -3.90 37.17
N ARG A 277 -11.44 -3.52 35.91
CA ARG A 277 -12.70 -2.93 35.42
C ARG A 277 -13.18 -3.63 34.16
N SER A 278 -14.48 -3.57 33.94
CA SER A 278 -15.12 -4.03 32.71
C SER A 278 -16.07 -2.97 32.18
N GLY A 279 -16.10 -2.79 30.87
CA GLY A 279 -17.11 -2.00 30.17
C GLY A 279 -17.83 -2.87 29.14
N PHE A 280 -19.12 -2.64 28.92
CA PHE A 280 -19.86 -3.30 27.84
C PHE A 280 -20.73 -2.30 27.10
N GLY A 281 -20.85 -2.50 25.79
CA GLY A 281 -21.73 -1.76 24.91
C GLY A 281 -22.65 -2.75 24.19
N ALA A 282 -23.93 -2.43 24.08
CA ALA A 282 -24.88 -3.29 23.40
C ALA A 282 -25.83 -2.47 22.51
N VAL A 283 -26.12 -3.02 21.33
CA VAL A 283 -27.04 -2.44 20.34
C VAL A 283 -28.05 -3.51 19.96
N ILE A 284 -29.33 -3.13 20.00
CA ILE A 284 -30.48 -3.95 19.60
C ILE A 284 -30.91 -3.56 18.19
#